data_AF-A0A7Y4QMH5-F1
#
_entry.id   AF-A0A7Y4QMH5-F1
#
_cell.length_a   1.000
_cell.length_b   1.000
_cell.length_c   1.000
_cell.angle_alpha   90.00
_cell.angle_beta   90.00
_cell.angle_gamma   90.00
#
_symmetry.space_group_name_H-M   'P 1'
#
loop_
_entity.id
_entity.type
_entity.pdbx_description
1 polymer ?
#
loop_
_entity_poly.entity_id
_entity_poly.type
_entity_poly.pdbx_seq_one_letter_code
_entity_poly.pdbx_strand_id
1 'polypeptide(L)'
;MTKTIWAFIIVVVLYLAWLLYQNWAGVRDEHDAQVQNNNNKQPVAVAVNGDSLSGLPAGLETSFRTAKDKGTTTLREWLKIYGSQIQDPRKAWIELEFCVALARENPAEAKSIFASVKQRTPPSSPVWPRMKELEKTFE
;
A
#
# COMPACT_ATOMS: atom_id res chain seq x y z
N MET A 1 -6.41 41.00 37.59
CA MET A 1 -5.99 39.62 37.91
C MET A 1 -6.45 38.57 36.88
N THR A 2 -7.35 38.87 35.93
CA THR A 2 -7.78 37.91 34.88
C THR A 2 -6.85 37.84 33.67
N LYS A 3 -6.18 38.95 33.31
CA LYS A 3 -5.31 39.05 32.12
C LYS A 3 -4.06 38.14 32.20
N THR A 4 -3.57 37.86 33.40
CA THR A 4 -2.44 36.95 33.64
C THR A 4 -2.82 35.48 33.49
N ILE A 5 -4.07 35.13 33.83
CA ILE A 5 -4.60 33.76 33.68
C ILE A 5 -4.72 33.40 32.20
N TRP A 6 -5.22 34.32 31.37
CA TRP A 6 -5.31 34.14 29.91
C TRP A 6 -3.93 33.97 29.27
N ALA A 7 -2.94 34.76 29.69
CA ALA A 7 -1.58 34.62 29.20
C ALA A 7 -1.01 33.22 29.51
N PHE A 8 -1.28 32.67 30.70
CA PHE A 8 -0.86 31.31 31.07
C PHE A 8 -1.55 30.25 30.22
N ILE A 9 -2.86 30.38 29.99
CA ILE A 9 -3.63 29.43 29.16
C ILE A 9 -3.09 29.41 27.73
N ILE A 10 -2.80 30.57 27.14
CA ILE A 10 -2.27 30.66 25.77
C ILE A 10 -0.89 29.97 25.69
N VAL A 11 -0.03 30.16 26.69
CA VAL A 11 1.28 29.50 26.73
C VAL A 11 1.14 27.98 26.83
N VAL A 12 0.20 27.49 27.66
CA VAL A 12 -0.08 26.04 27.78
C VAL A 12 -0.64 25.47 26.48
N VAL A 13 -1.55 26.18 25.80
CA VAL A 13 -2.12 25.74 24.52
C VAL A 13 -1.06 25.69 23.42
N LEU A 14 -0.17 26.69 23.36
CA LEU A 14 0.96 26.68 22.41
C LEU A 14 1.93 25.53 22.71
N TYR A 15 2.19 25.25 23.98
CA TYR A 15 3.03 24.13 24.40
C TYR A 15 2.42 22.78 24.02
N LEU A 16 1.12 22.60 24.24
CA LEU A 16 0.41 21.38 23.84
C LEU A 16 0.36 21.22 22.31
N ALA A 17 0.16 22.31 21.57
CA ALA A 17 0.19 22.29 20.11
C ALA A 17 1.58 21.91 19.58
N TRP A 18 2.64 22.42 20.21
CA TRP A 18 4.02 22.07 19.87
C TRP A 18 4.34 20.60 20.18
N LEU A 19 3.91 20.09 21.33
CA LEU A 19 4.06 18.68 21.72
C LEU A 19 3.30 17.74 20.75
N LEU A 20 2.09 18.15 20.35
CA LEU A 20 1.27 17.40 19.39
C LEU A 20 1.90 17.40 18.00
N TYR A 21 2.46 18.53 17.55
CA TYR A 21 3.18 18.63 16.28
C TYR A 21 4.42 17.74 16.25
N GLN A 22 5.21 17.72 17.34
CA GLN A 22 6.41 16.90 17.44
C GLN A 22 6.07 15.39 17.45
N ASN A 23 4.99 15.01 18.13
CA ASN A 23 4.54 13.61 18.17
C ASN A 23 3.90 13.15 16.85
N TRP A 24 3.33 14.07 16.06
CA TRP A 24 2.80 13.77 14.72
C TRP A 24 3.88 13.63 13.64
N ALA A 25 5.05 14.23 13.81
CA ALA A 25 6.17 14.07 12.88
C ALA A 25 6.74 12.64 12.90
N GLY A 26 6.77 11.99 14.07
CA GLY A 26 7.24 10.60 14.22
C GLY A 26 6.37 9.57 13.49
N VAL A 27 5.06 9.77 13.42
CA VAL A 27 4.14 8.83 12.76
C VAL A 27 4.34 8.81 11.23
N ARG A 28 4.87 9.87 10.61
CA ARG A 28 5.23 9.88 9.19
C ARG A 28 6.57 9.19 8.94
N ASP A 29 7.57 9.43 9.79
CA ASP A 29 8.88 8.78 9.67
C ASP A 29 8.82 7.28 9.99
N GLU A 30 7.94 6.84 10.90
CA GLU A 30 7.69 5.43 11.18
C GLU A 30 6.93 4.73 10.05
N HIS A 31 6.00 5.42 9.38
CA HIS A 31 5.33 4.89 8.19
C HIS A 31 6.30 4.83 7.01
N ASP A 32 7.16 5.83 6.81
CA ASP A 32 8.17 5.84 5.75
C ASP A 32 9.28 4.81 6.02
N ALA A 33 9.69 4.62 7.28
CA ALA A 33 10.63 3.58 7.70
C ALA A 33 10.03 2.17 7.69
N GLN A 34 8.75 1.99 8.03
CA GLN A 34 8.05 0.70 7.86
C GLN A 34 7.73 0.41 6.41
N VAL A 35 7.43 1.41 5.57
CA VAL A 35 7.23 1.25 4.12
C VAL A 35 8.57 0.92 3.46
N GLN A 36 9.68 1.55 3.86
CA GLN A 36 11.02 1.13 3.43
C GLN A 36 11.37 -0.26 3.94
N ASN A 37 11.09 -0.59 5.21
CA ASN A 37 11.38 -1.93 5.75
C ASN A 37 10.50 -3.01 5.10
N ASN A 38 9.21 -2.76 4.86
CA ASN A 38 8.31 -3.68 4.15
C ASN A 38 8.66 -3.81 2.65
N ASN A 39 9.15 -2.75 2.00
CA ASN A 39 9.72 -2.85 0.65
C ASN A 39 11.03 -3.65 0.64
N ASN A 40 11.83 -3.57 1.73
CA ASN A 40 13.10 -4.29 1.86
C ASN A 40 12.95 -5.70 2.45
N LYS A 41 11.77 -6.02 3.00
CA LYS A 41 11.39 -7.33 3.54
C LYS A 41 10.38 -8.03 2.62
N GLN A 42 10.54 -7.82 1.32
CA GLN A 42 10.02 -8.76 0.35
C GLN A 42 10.74 -10.10 0.57
N PRO A 43 10.03 -11.23 0.75
CA PRO A 43 10.67 -12.52 0.90
C PRO A 43 11.52 -12.76 -0.34
N VAL A 44 12.73 -13.29 -0.11
CA VAL A 44 13.74 -13.60 -1.12
C VAL A 44 13.18 -14.65 -2.09
N ALA A 45 12.46 -14.15 -3.08
CA ALA A 45 11.84 -14.88 -4.17
C ALA A 45 12.35 -14.20 -5.43
N VAL A 46 12.99 -14.96 -6.31
CA VAL A 46 13.62 -14.55 -7.58
C VAL A 46 12.94 -13.28 -8.12
N ALA A 47 13.62 -12.14 -7.96
CA ALA A 47 13.02 -10.81 -8.02
C ALA A 47 12.54 -10.44 -9.43
N VAL A 48 11.35 -10.91 -9.80
CA VAL A 48 10.57 -10.27 -10.86
C VAL A 48 10.12 -8.93 -10.27
N ASN A 49 10.86 -7.87 -10.59
CA ASN A 49 10.50 -6.54 -10.14
C ASN A 49 9.20 -6.15 -10.84
N GLY A 50 8.09 -6.06 -10.10
CA GLY A 50 6.81 -5.73 -10.70
C GLY A 50 6.85 -4.45 -11.54
N ASP A 51 7.71 -3.49 -11.18
CA ASP A 51 7.87 -2.19 -11.85
C ASP A 51 8.51 -2.30 -13.25
N SER A 52 9.14 -3.43 -13.58
CA SER A 52 9.60 -3.71 -14.94
C SER A 52 8.55 -4.38 -15.82
N LEU A 53 7.39 -4.75 -15.28
CA LEU A 53 6.31 -5.37 -16.04
C LEU A 53 5.58 -4.33 -16.89
N SER A 54 5.48 -4.61 -18.19
CA SER A 54 4.69 -3.81 -19.12
C SER A 54 3.19 -3.95 -18.81
N GLY A 55 2.42 -2.89 -19.05
CA GLY A 55 0.96 -2.91 -18.91
C GLY A 55 0.37 -1.81 -18.02
N LEU A 56 1.20 -1.00 -17.36
CA LEU A 56 0.76 0.24 -16.72
C LEU A 56 1.17 1.46 -17.57
N PRO A 57 0.21 2.31 -17.99
CA PRO A 57 0.52 3.58 -18.64
C PRO A 57 1.40 4.48 -17.76
N ALA A 58 2.41 5.12 -18.34
CA ALA A 58 3.34 5.98 -17.61
C ALA A 58 2.63 7.12 -16.84
N GLY A 59 1.53 7.65 -17.38
CA GLY A 59 0.72 8.66 -16.69
C GLY A 59 -0.02 8.16 -15.45
N LEU A 60 -0.18 6.83 -15.30
CA LEU A 60 -0.84 6.21 -14.16
C LEU A 60 0.14 5.78 -13.06
N GLU A 61 1.44 5.64 -13.35
CA GLU A 61 2.46 5.17 -12.40
C GLU A 61 2.55 6.08 -11.16
N THR A 62 2.56 7.41 -11.33
CA THR A 62 2.57 8.34 -10.19
C THR A 62 1.31 8.24 -9.34
N SER A 63 0.14 8.10 -9.99
CA SER A 63 -1.14 7.97 -9.28
C SER A 63 -1.25 6.63 -8.55
N PHE A 64 -0.71 5.56 -9.14
CA PHE A 64 -0.62 4.23 -8.54
C PHE A 64 0.28 4.26 -7.30
N ARG A 65 1.49 4.83 -7.41
CA ARG A 65 2.41 5.00 -6.27
C ARG A 65 1.76 5.77 -5.14
N THR A 66 1.13 6.90 -5.46
CA THR A 66 0.38 7.70 -4.47
C THR A 66 -0.73 6.89 -3.79
N ALA A 67 -1.48 6.09 -4.55
CA ALA A 67 -2.55 5.27 -3.99
C ALA A 67 -2.02 4.12 -3.12
N LYS A 68 -0.92 3.49 -3.55
CA LYS A 68 -0.21 2.46 -2.79
C LYS A 68 0.32 3.01 -1.47
N ASP A 69 0.94 4.18 -1.48
CA ASP A 69 1.53 4.80 -0.29
C ASP A 69 0.46 5.24 0.72
N LYS A 70 -0.74 5.61 0.24
CA LYS A 70 -1.89 5.98 1.08
C LYS A 70 -2.64 4.77 1.68
N GLY A 71 -2.31 3.54 1.28
CA GLY A 71 -2.85 2.32 1.87
C GLY A 71 -3.94 1.61 1.06
N THR A 72 -4.42 0.50 1.61
CA THR A 72 -5.32 -0.49 0.95
C THR A 72 -6.61 0.13 0.44
N THR A 73 -7.28 0.98 1.21
CA THR A 73 -8.54 1.61 0.80
C THR A 73 -8.37 2.50 -0.43
N THR A 74 -7.33 3.35 -0.44
CA THR A 74 -7.04 4.23 -1.59
C THR A 74 -6.62 3.42 -2.81
N LEU A 75 -5.82 2.36 -2.61
CA LEU A 75 -5.43 1.45 -3.69
C LEU A 75 -6.63 0.67 -4.27
N ARG A 76 -7.59 0.26 -3.45
CA ARG A 76 -8.84 -0.37 -3.88
C ARG A 76 -9.65 0.56 -4.79
N GLU A 77 -9.83 1.81 -4.36
CA GLU A 77 -10.55 2.83 -5.13
C GLU A 77 -9.83 3.13 -6.45
N TRP A 78 -8.51 3.24 -6.40
CA TRP A 78 -7.69 3.43 -7.58
C TRP A 78 -7.81 2.26 -8.57
N LEU A 79 -7.76 1.02 -8.09
CA LEU A 79 -7.98 -0.19 -8.91
C LEU A 79 -9.39 -0.24 -9.50
N LYS A 80 -10.40 0.26 -8.78
CA LYS A 80 -11.78 0.34 -9.31
C LYS A 80 -11.89 1.35 -10.46
N ILE A 81 -11.17 2.46 -10.39
CA ILE A 81 -11.21 3.53 -11.40
C ILE A 81 -10.34 3.17 -12.61
N TYR A 82 -9.10 2.73 -12.37
CA TYR A 82 -8.07 2.59 -13.39
C TYR A 82 -7.77 1.13 -13.76
N GLY A 83 -8.24 0.14 -12.98
CA GLY A 83 -7.90 -1.27 -13.17
C GLY A 83 -8.40 -1.88 -14.48
N SER A 84 -9.35 -1.26 -15.17
CA SER A 84 -9.75 -1.66 -16.53
C SER A 84 -8.75 -1.21 -17.60
N GLN A 85 -7.95 -0.18 -17.32
CA GLN A 85 -6.95 0.40 -18.22
C GLN A 85 -5.57 -0.26 -18.08
N ILE A 86 -5.38 -1.09 -17.05
CA ILE A 86 -4.14 -1.82 -16.81
C ILE A 86 -4.25 -3.18 -17.48
N GLN A 87 -3.21 -3.56 -18.20
CA GLN A 87 -3.11 -4.87 -18.84
C GLN A 87 -2.33 -5.85 -17.96
N ASP A 88 -2.70 -7.13 -18.03
CA ASP A 88 -1.86 -8.22 -17.55
C ASP A 88 -0.57 -8.26 -18.38
N PRO A 89 0.62 -8.50 -17.80
CA PRO A 89 0.91 -9.07 -16.48
C PRO A 89 1.02 -8.07 -15.32
N ARG A 90 1.11 -6.76 -15.58
CA ARG A 90 1.28 -5.72 -14.54
C ARG A 90 0.05 -5.61 -13.64
N LYS A 91 -1.15 -5.77 -14.19
CA LYS A 91 -2.40 -5.79 -13.41
C LYS A 91 -2.41 -6.92 -12.37
N ALA A 92 -2.19 -8.16 -12.80
CA ALA A 92 -2.08 -9.30 -11.90
C ALA A 92 -1.07 -9.07 -10.76
N TRP A 93 0.10 -8.48 -11.06
CA TRP A 93 1.08 -8.16 -10.02
C TRP A 93 0.54 -7.19 -8.97
N ILE A 94 -0.11 -6.10 -9.41
CA ILE A 94 -0.69 -5.11 -8.51
C ILE A 94 -1.79 -5.73 -7.65
N GLU A 95 -2.65 -6.55 -8.24
CA GLU A 95 -3.72 -7.25 -7.53
C GLU A 95 -3.16 -8.24 -6.48
N LEU A 96 -2.07 -8.96 -6.78
CA LEU A 96 -1.40 -9.84 -5.82
C LEU A 96 -0.80 -9.07 -4.64
N GLU A 97 -0.13 -7.95 -4.88
CA GLU A 97 0.41 -7.10 -3.81
C GLU A 97 -0.72 -6.48 -2.97
N PHE A 98 -1.83 -6.11 -3.61
CA PHE A 98 -3.04 -5.66 -2.93
C PHE A 98 -3.64 -6.77 -2.04
N CYS A 99 -3.69 -8.02 -2.50
CA CYS A 99 -4.12 -9.16 -1.67
C CYS A 99 -3.27 -9.31 -0.41
N VAL A 100 -1.94 -9.19 -0.53
CA VAL A 100 -1.03 -9.30 0.62
C VAL A 100 -1.27 -8.18 1.63
N ALA A 101 -1.45 -6.94 1.15
CA ALA A 101 -1.78 -5.81 2.00
C ALA A 101 -3.15 -5.98 2.70
N LEU A 102 -4.14 -6.48 1.94
CA LEU A 102 -5.51 -6.67 2.42
C LEU A 102 -5.67 -7.89 3.34
N ALA A 103 -4.78 -8.88 3.27
CA ALA A 103 -4.88 -10.12 4.03
C ALA A 103 -5.02 -9.93 5.55
N ARG A 104 -4.44 -8.86 6.08
CA ARG A 104 -4.50 -8.51 7.52
C ARG A 104 -5.81 -7.84 7.92
N GLU A 105 -6.45 -7.12 6.99
CA GLU A 105 -7.67 -6.35 7.24
C GLU A 105 -8.92 -7.18 6.88
N ASN A 106 -8.91 -7.83 5.71
CA ASN A 106 -10.02 -8.60 5.19
C ASN A 106 -9.53 -9.83 4.41
N PRO A 107 -9.26 -10.95 5.11
CA PRO A 107 -8.73 -12.17 4.47
C PRO A 107 -9.71 -12.79 3.47
N ALA A 108 -11.02 -12.64 3.66
CA ALA A 108 -12.02 -13.19 2.73
C ALA A 108 -11.99 -12.48 1.37
N GLU A 109 -11.90 -11.15 1.38
CA GLU A 109 -11.76 -10.34 0.17
C GLU A 109 -10.41 -10.62 -0.52
N ALA A 110 -9.31 -10.72 0.25
CA ALA A 110 -8.00 -11.07 -0.29
C ALA A 110 -7.99 -12.43 -1.01
N LYS A 111 -8.64 -13.46 -0.43
CA LYS A 111 -8.78 -14.78 -1.08
C LYS A 111 -9.58 -14.72 -2.37
N SER A 112 -10.67 -13.93 -2.41
CA SER A 112 -11.50 -13.76 -3.61
C SER A 112 -10.73 -13.11 -4.77
N ILE A 113 -9.97 -12.06 -4.46
CA ILE A 113 -9.12 -11.38 -5.44
C ILE A 113 -8.01 -12.34 -5.91
N PHE A 114 -7.36 -13.06 -4.99
CA PHE A 114 -6.34 -14.04 -5.33
C PHE A 114 -6.87 -15.12 -6.29
N ALA A 115 -8.06 -15.67 -6.03
CA ALA A 115 -8.70 -16.64 -6.92
C ALA A 115 -8.95 -16.06 -8.33
N SER A 116 -9.41 -14.81 -8.39
CA SER A 116 -9.65 -14.09 -9.65
C SER A 116 -8.35 -13.85 -10.44
N VAL A 117 -7.24 -13.60 -9.75
CA VAL A 117 -5.92 -13.45 -10.37
C VAL A 117 -5.36 -14.79 -10.81
N LYS A 118 -5.52 -15.84 -10.01
CA LYS A 118 -5.08 -17.19 -10.34
C LYS A 118 -5.76 -17.72 -11.60
N GLN A 119 -7.07 -17.47 -11.74
CA GLN A 119 -7.83 -17.92 -12.91
C GLN A 119 -7.38 -17.26 -14.23
N ARG A 120 -6.96 -15.99 -14.20
CA ARG A 120 -6.50 -15.27 -15.40
C ARG A 120 -5.02 -15.47 -15.74
N THR A 121 -4.22 -15.91 -14.77
CA THR A 121 -2.75 -15.91 -14.91
C THR A 121 -2.28 -17.25 -15.47
N PRO A 122 -1.78 -17.31 -16.71
CA PRO A 122 -1.25 -18.55 -17.26
C PRO A 122 0.09 -18.92 -16.59
N PRO A 123 0.47 -20.20 -16.56
CA PRO A 123 1.76 -20.65 -16.04
C PRO A 123 2.99 -20.06 -16.75
N SER A 124 2.81 -19.58 -17.98
CA SER A 124 3.84 -18.89 -18.76
C SER A 124 4.03 -17.42 -18.36
N SER A 125 3.20 -16.89 -17.47
CA SER A 125 3.23 -15.48 -17.07
C SER A 125 4.44 -15.18 -16.18
N PRO A 126 5.09 -14.00 -16.34
CA PRO A 126 6.20 -13.60 -15.47
C PRO A 126 5.79 -13.46 -14.00
N VAL A 127 4.49 -13.30 -13.71
CA VAL A 127 3.97 -13.20 -12.33
C VAL A 127 3.64 -14.56 -11.71
N TRP A 128 3.77 -15.66 -12.46
CA TRP A 128 3.44 -17.00 -12.00
C TRP A 128 4.21 -17.45 -10.73
N PRO A 129 5.53 -17.20 -10.60
CA PRO A 129 6.26 -17.59 -9.39
C PRO A 129 5.68 -16.95 -8.13
N ARG A 130 5.38 -15.64 -8.21
CA ARG A 130 4.78 -14.87 -7.11
C ARG A 130 3.39 -15.39 -6.74
N MET A 131 2.57 -15.71 -7.74
CA MET A 131 1.25 -16.30 -7.53
C MET A 131 1.34 -17.64 -6.78
N LYS A 132 2.29 -18.52 -7.16
CA LYS A 132 2.52 -19.83 -6.49
C LYS A 132 3.00 -19.70 -5.05
N GLU A 133 3.73 -18.64 -4.71
CA GLU A 133 4.12 -18.38 -3.33
C GLU A 133 2.93 -17.99 -2.47
N LEU A 134 2.10 -17.08 -2.99
CA LEU A 134 0.91 -16.60 -2.30
C LEU A 134 -0.18 -17.67 -2.20
N GLU A 135 -0.22 -18.62 -3.14
CA GLU A 135 -1.12 -19.77 -3.10
C GLU A 135 -1.04 -20.52 -1.77
N LYS A 136 0.16 -20.75 -1.23
CA LYS A 136 0.37 -21.42 0.07
C LYS A 136 -0.26 -20.68 1.26
N THR A 137 -0.53 -19.39 1.10
CA THR A 137 -1.03 -18.51 2.16
C THR A 137 -2.55 -18.30 2.05
N PHE A 138 -3.09 -18.33 0.84
CA PHE A 138 -4.49 -17.99 0.56
C PHE A 138 -5.37 -19.20 0.25
N GLU A 139 -4.81 -20.33 -0.19
CA GLU A 139 -5.50 -21.63 -0.22
C GLU A 139 -5.40 -22.33 1.15
#